data_AF-A0A4R5TVV4-F1
#
_entry.id   AF-A0A4R5TVV4-F1
#
_cell.length_a   1.000
_cell.length_b   1.000
_cell.length_c   1.000
_cell.angle_alpha   90.00
_cell.angle_beta   90.00
_cell.angle_gamma   90.00
#
_symmetry.space_group_name_H-M   'P 1'
#
loop_
_entity.id
_entity.type
_entity.pdbx_description
1 polymer ?
#
loop_
_entity_poly.entity_id
_entity_poly.type
_entity_poly.pdbx_seq_one_letter_code
_entity_poly.pdbx_strand_id
1 'polypeptide(L)'
;MTSDRPNGGAGGGPPGEELSWVQRLMLYFTTPLRRTMAVLVVVGAWFALTAWTETAGDSLLLGLLPGLFFYPSIFVLAVLFTRGGYLRRPVRLPSEVMQSTAAGRFSTRESWTSPQEVSEALSTLRTEFARPGATARKVESSLWVELGKDWDTTGLRHQEASVYLKQPVFLHFFAEHTGGGTTVTAFSGDLRFTGVWDVLKLSDEMSAAAVELARNATSGESDGTPGPGSVSSPE
;
A
#
# COMPACT_ATOMS: atom_id res chain seq x y z
N MET A 1 35.54 8.80 19.15
CA MET A 1 35.90 7.39 18.91
C MET A 1 35.05 6.54 19.84
N THR A 2 34.26 5.62 19.27
CA THR A 2 33.90 4.28 19.79
C THR A 2 33.39 4.21 21.23
N SER A 3 32.09 3.98 21.42
CA SER A 3 31.45 2.64 21.47
C SER A 3 31.31 2.16 22.91
N ASP A 4 30.13 2.30 23.50
CA ASP A 4 29.69 1.44 24.58
C ASP A 4 28.26 0.98 24.32
N ARG A 5 28.15 -0.28 23.90
CA ARG A 5 27.00 -1.14 24.19
C ARG A 5 27.38 -1.96 25.44
N PRO A 6 26.36 -2.34 26.22
CA PRO A 6 26.22 -3.76 26.47
C PRO A 6 24.82 -4.30 26.18
N ASN A 7 24.85 -5.61 25.89
CA ASN A 7 23.76 -6.54 25.60
C ASN A 7 22.78 -6.78 26.77
N GLY A 8 21.59 -7.24 26.37
CA GLY A 8 20.71 -8.13 27.15
C GLY A 8 19.41 -7.46 27.60
N GLY A 9 18.21 -7.89 27.23
CA GLY A 9 17.77 -9.12 26.57
C GLY A 9 16.48 -9.61 27.23
N ALA A 10 15.42 -9.65 26.42
CA ALA A 10 14.25 -10.54 26.49
C ALA A 10 13.12 -10.32 27.51
N GLY A 11 11.93 -10.11 26.94
CA GLY A 11 10.61 -10.45 27.49
C GLY A 11 9.51 -9.57 26.88
N GLY A 12 8.62 -10.00 26.00
CA GLY A 12 8.41 -11.28 25.32
C GLY A 12 7.33 -11.03 24.26
N GLY A 13 7.68 -11.12 22.98
CA GLY A 13 6.75 -11.21 21.85
C GLY A 13 6.85 -12.60 21.24
N PRO A 14 5.76 -13.16 20.71
CA PRO A 14 5.72 -14.57 20.31
C PRO A 14 6.74 -14.89 19.20
N PRO A 15 7.26 -16.13 19.17
CA PRO A 15 8.26 -16.55 18.19
C PRO A 15 7.59 -16.88 16.85
N GLY A 16 8.11 -16.30 15.76
CA GLY A 16 8.03 -16.89 14.42
C GLY A 16 6.68 -16.80 13.69
N GLU A 17 6.33 -15.62 13.18
CA GLU A 17 5.63 -15.58 11.88
C GLU A 17 6.68 -15.61 10.78
N GLU A 18 7.18 -16.82 10.48
CA GLU A 18 7.96 -17.02 9.27
C GLU A 18 7.10 -16.65 8.07
N LEU A 19 7.40 -15.52 7.44
CA LEU A 19 6.85 -15.14 6.14
C LEU A 19 6.82 -16.39 5.25
N SER A 20 5.65 -16.75 4.73
CA SER A 20 5.51 -17.89 3.84
C SER A 20 6.46 -17.73 2.66
N TRP A 21 6.93 -18.85 2.10
CA TRP A 21 7.84 -18.82 0.96
C TRP A 21 7.31 -17.94 -0.20
N VAL A 22 5.99 -17.94 -0.41
CA VAL A 22 5.30 -17.09 -1.39
C VAL A 22 5.41 -15.60 -1.03
N GLN A 23 5.24 -15.23 0.24
CA GLN A 23 5.41 -13.86 0.73
C GLN A 23 6.85 -13.39 0.60
N ARG A 24 7.83 -14.24 0.92
CA ARG A 24 9.27 -13.94 0.76
C ARG A 24 9.62 -13.72 -0.72
N LEU A 25 9.10 -14.57 -1.60
CA LEU A 25 9.31 -14.45 -3.04
C LEU A 25 8.69 -13.14 -3.60
N MET A 26 7.48 -12.80 -3.16
CA MET A 26 6.82 -11.55 -3.56
C MET A 26 7.58 -10.32 -3.06
N LEU A 27 8.03 -10.33 -1.80
CA LEU A 27 8.86 -9.26 -1.22
C LEU A 27 10.21 -9.15 -1.95
N TYR A 28 10.80 -10.26 -2.37
CA TYR A 28 12.04 -10.26 -3.12
C TYR A 28 11.92 -9.51 -4.46
N PHE A 29 10.81 -9.65 -5.18
CA PHE A 29 10.56 -8.97 -6.46
C PHE A 29 9.86 -7.61 -6.34
N THR A 30 9.91 -6.95 -5.18
CA THR A 30 9.35 -5.60 -5.02
C THR A 30 10.16 -4.52 -5.73
N THR A 31 11.48 -4.69 -5.85
CA THR A 31 12.36 -3.65 -6.41
C THR A 31 12.54 -3.75 -7.92
N PRO A 32 12.59 -2.62 -8.65
CA PRO A 32 12.75 -2.61 -10.10
C PRO A 32 14.04 -3.30 -10.56
N LEU A 33 15.13 -3.18 -9.79
CA LEU A 33 16.40 -3.85 -10.08
C LEU A 33 16.28 -5.38 -10.10
N ARG A 34 15.62 -5.96 -9.10
CA ARG A 34 15.45 -7.42 -8.99
C ARG A 34 14.49 -7.96 -10.03
N ARG A 35 13.49 -7.16 -10.40
CA ARG A 35 12.59 -7.42 -11.53
C ARG A 35 13.36 -7.49 -12.86
N THR A 36 14.21 -6.51 -13.13
CA THR A 36 15.06 -6.51 -14.32
C THR A 36 16.01 -7.70 -14.34
N MET A 37 16.64 -8.03 -13.21
CA MET A 37 17.51 -9.21 -13.10
C MET A 37 16.75 -10.52 -13.36
N ALA A 38 15.50 -10.66 -12.88
CA ALA A 38 14.68 -11.83 -13.14
C ALA A 38 14.42 -12.02 -14.65
N VAL A 39 14.09 -10.93 -15.35
CA VAL A 39 13.88 -10.94 -16.80
C VAL A 39 15.19 -11.30 -17.51
N LEU A 40 16.31 -10.68 -17.13
CA LEU A 40 17.62 -10.97 -17.74
C LEU A 40 18.05 -12.43 -17.52
N VAL A 41 17.79 -13.01 -16.36
CA VAL A 41 18.09 -14.42 -16.08
C VAL A 41 17.24 -15.35 -16.95
N VAL A 42 15.93 -15.07 -17.10
CA VAL A 42 15.05 -15.87 -17.96
C VAL A 42 15.48 -15.77 -19.44
N VAL A 43 15.82 -14.57 -19.91
CA VAL A 43 16.33 -14.35 -21.27
C VAL A 43 17.70 -15.01 -21.46
N GLY A 44 18.60 -14.93 -20.49
CA GLY A 44 19.90 -15.59 -20.55
C GLY A 44 19.78 -17.11 -20.60
N ALA A 45 18.93 -17.68 -19.75
CA ALA A 45 18.63 -19.12 -19.74
C ALA A 45 17.98 -19.58 -21.05
N TRP A 46 17.13 -18.74 -21.64
CA TRP A 46 16.56 -18.96 -22.96
C TRP A 46 17.65 -19.13 -24.02
N PHE A 47 18.54 -18.15 -24.15
CA PHE A 47 19.63 -18.17 -25.13
C PHE A 47 20.59 -19.34 -24.93
N ALA A 48 20.89 -19.68 -23.67
CA ALA A 48 21.72 -20.84 -23.35
C ALA A 48 21.05 -22.15 -23.78
N LEU A 49 19.74 -22.28 -23.55
CA LEU A 49 18.98 -23.47 -23.92
C LEU A 49 18.88 -23.61 -25.45
N THR A 50 18.64 -22.51 -26.18
CA THR A 50 18.60 -22.55 -27.65
C THR A 50 19.96 -22.92 -28.24
N ALA A 51 21.06 -22.32 -27.74
CA ALA A 51 22.40 -22.64 -28.21
C ALA A 51 22.80 -24.10 -27.89
N TRP A 52 22.36 -24.63 -26.75
CA TRP A 52 22.56 -26.03 -26.42
C TRP A 52 21.78 -26.97 -27.34
N THR A 53 20.52 -26.64 -27.65
CA THR A 53 19.71 -27.46 -28.57
C THR A 53 20.24 -27.43 -30.01
N GLU A 54 20.82 -26.30 -30.45
CA GLU A 54 21.49 -26.19 -31.76
C GLU A 54 22.77 -27.03 -31.84
N THR A 55 23.49 -27.18 -30.73
CA THR A 55 24.74 -27.96 -30.67
C THR A 55 24.51 -29.46 -30.40
N ALA A 56 23.37 -29.84 -29.82
CA ALA A 56 23.05 -31.22 -29.44
C ALA A 56 22.44 -32.09 -30.57
N GLY A 57 22.12 -31.51 -31.74
CA GLY A 57 21.67 -32.23 -32.94
C GLY A 57 20.16 -32.51 -33.02
N ASP A 58 19.70 -32.86 -34.24
CA ASP A 58 18.31 -32.96 -34.69
C ASP A 58 17.49 -34.06 -34.01
N SER A 59 17.12 -33.85 -32.75
CA SER A 59 15.95 -34.54 -32.19
C SER A 59 14.77 -33.57 -32.12
N LEU A 60 13.64 -34.02 -32.67
CA LEU A 60 12.38 -33.27 -32.71
C LEU A 60 11.92 -32.82 -31.31
N LEU A 61 12.30 -33.57 -30.27
CA LEU A 61 12.05 -33.23 -28.87
C LEU A 61 12.98 -32.12 -28.33
N LEU A 62 14.25 -32.07 -28.73
CA LEU A 62 15.18 -30.99 -28.35
C LEU A 62 14.78 -29.66 -28.98
N GLY A 63 14.21 -29.64 -30.19
CA GLY A 63 13.72 -28.41 -30.82
C GLY A 63 12.51 -27.76 -30.13
N LEU A 64 11.72 -28.52 -29.36
CA LEU A 64 10.54 -28.03 -28.64
C LEU A 64 10.85 -27.54 -27.21
N LEU A 65 11.98 -27.95 -26.66
CA LEU A 65 12.43 -27.65 -25.30
C LEU A 65 12.55 -26.15 -25.01
N PRO A 66 13.05 -25.32 -25.94
CA PRO A 66 12.95 -23.88 -25.81
C PRO A 66 11.47 -23.49 -25.68
N GLY A 67 10.61 -23.71 -26.68
CA GLY A 67 9.19 -23.30 -26.58
C GLY A 67 8.53 -23.65 -25.24
N LEU A 68 8.75 -24.88 -24.76
CA LEU A 68 8.25 -25.37 -23.47
C LEU A 68 8.83 -24.68 -22.24
N PHE A 69 10.03 -24.09 -22.29
CA PHE A 69 10.58 -23.26 -21.22
C PHE A 69 10.08 -21.81 -21.29
N PHE A 70 9.98 -21.24 -22.49
CA PHE A 70 9.65 -19.82 -22.69
C PHE A 70 8.25 -19.46 -22.21
N TYR A 71 7.25 -20.21 -22.67
CA TYR A 71 5.85 -19.90 -22.39
C TYR A 71 5.50 -19.98 -20.90
N PRO A 72 5.88 -21.03 -20.14
CA PRO A 72 5.66 -21.01 -18.69
C PRO A 72 6.54 -19.98 -17.98
N SER A 73 7.74 -19.68 -18.47
CA SER A 73 8.57 -18.62 -17.87
C SER A 73 7.93 -17.24 -18.06
N ILE A 74 7.39 -16.94 -19.24
CA ILE A 74 6.60 -15.72 -19.48
C ILE A 74 5.36 -15.72 -18.61
N PHE A 75 4.65 -16.86 -18.47
CA PHE A 75 3.48 -16.94 -17.61
C PHE A 75 3.83 -16.69 -16.14
N VAL A 76 4.94 -17.24 -15.63
CA VAL A 76 5.41 -17.04 -14.26
C VAL A 76 5.85 -15.59 -14.06
N LEU A 77 6.61 -15.01 -14.98
CA LEU A 77 6.97 -13.59 -14.95
C LEU A 77 5.71 -12.74 -15.00
N ALA A 78 4.80 -12.98 -15.95
CA ALA A 78 3.53 -12.30 -16.05
C ALA A 78 2.75 -12.41 -14.75
N VAL A 79 2.66 -13.59 -14.12
CA VAL A 79 1.99 -13.77 -12.82
C VAL A 79 2.71 -13.02 -11.71
N LEU A 80 4.04 -13.03 -11.63
CA LEU A 80 4.81 -12.27 -10.63
C LEU A 80 4.66 -10.75 -10.82
N PHE A 81 4.65 -10.28 -12.06
CA PHE A 81 4.53 -8.85 -12.41
C PHE A 81 3.09 -8.34 -12.40
N THR A 82 2.12 -9.14 -12.83
CA THR A 82 0.69 -8.78 -12.83
C THR A 82 -0.01 -9.11 -11.53
N ARG A 83 0.35 -10.14 -10.75
CA ARG A 83 -0.20 -10.30 -9.39
C ARG A 83 0.28 -9.19 -8.45
N GLY A 84 1.44 -8.58 -8.69
CA GLY A 84 1.83 -7.34 -8.01
C GLY A 84 0.96 -6.11 -8.36
N GLY A 85 0.20 -6.17 -9.47
CA GLY A 85 -0.68 -5.09 -9.94
C GLY A 85 -2.19 -5.35 -9.79
N TYR A 86 -2.64 -6.58 -10.04
CA TYR A 86 -4.06 -7.00 -10.11
C TYR A 86 -4.57 -7.67 -8.82
N LEU A 87 -3.72 -8.34 -8.04
CA LEU A 87 -4.12 -8.80 -6.71
C LEU A 87 -3.86 -7.68 -5.69
N ARG A 88 -4.71 -6.64 -5.77
CA ARG A 88 -4.88 -5.59 -4.75
C ARG A 88 -5.54 -6.14 -3.49
N ARG A 89 -5.03 -7.25 -2.97
CA ARG A 89 -5.28 -7.65 -1.59
C ARG A 89 -3.98 -7.38 -0.84
N PRO A 90 -3.95 -6.42 0.10
CA PRO A 90 -2.78 -6.23 0.94
C PRO A 90 -2.50 -7.57 1.61
N VAL A 91 -1.34 -8.13 1.27
CA VAL A 91 -0.84 -9.36 1.86
C VAL A 91 -0.62 -9.05 3.34
N ARG A 92 -1.09 -9.94 4.22
CA ARG A 92 -0.79 -9.85 5.66
C ARG A 92 0.72 -9.84 5.81
N LEU A 93 1.26 -8.70 6.23
CA LEU A 93 2.67 -8.44 6.40
C LEU A 93 2.79 -7.68 7.71
N PRO A 94 3.87 -7.90 8.49
CA PRO A 94 4.11 -7.12 9.69
C PRO A 94 4.09 -5.61 9.38
N SER A 95 3.55 -4.81 10.30
CA SER A 95 3.34 -3.36 10.10
C SER A 95 4.60 -2.61 9.69
N GLU A 96 5.77 -2.99 10.22
CA GLU A 96 7.06 -2.41 9.86
C GLU A 96 7.41 -2.63 8.38
N VAL A 97 7.17 -3.84 7.87
CA VAL A 97 7.38 -4.18 6.46
C VAL A 97 6.37 -3.46 5.57
N MET A 98 5.13 -3.33 6.04
CA MET A 98 4.08 -2.58 5.33
C MET A 98 4.40 -1.09 5.25
N GLN A 99 4.88 -0.46 6.33
CA GLN A 99 5.30 0.95 6.32
C GLN A 99 6.50 1.17 5.39
N SER A 100 7.51 0.29 5.43
CA SER A 100 8.66 0.36 4.53
C SER A 100 8.24 0.21 3.06
N THR A 101 7.32 -0.71 2.77
CA THR A 101 6.79 -0.91 1.41
C THR A 101 5.91 0.26 0.97
N ALA A 102 5.12 0.84 1.88
CA ALA A 102 4.30 2.02 1.62
C ALA A 102 5.16 3.23 1.26
N ALA A 103 6.27 3.45 1.97
CA ALA A 103 7.22 4.52 1.65
C ALA A 103 7.82 4.40 0.24
N GLY A 104 7.93 3.19 -0.32
CA GLY A 104 8.38 2.99 -1.71
C GLY A 104 7.28 3.17 -2.76
N ARG A 105 6.00 3.17 -2.36
CA ARG A 105 4.84 3.23 -3.27
C ARG A 105 4.19 4.61 -3.31
N PHE A 106 4.24 5.34 -2.20
CA PHE A 106 3.55 6.61 -2.02
C PHE A 106 4.55 7.76 -1.98
N SER A 107 4.25 8.85 -2.68
CA SER A 107 5.11 10.04 -2.70
C SER A 107 5.06 10.83 -1.41
N THR A 108 3.93 10.76 -0.70
CA THR A 108 3.61 11.64 0.41
C THR A 108 3.42 10.83 1.69
N ARG A 109 4.05 11.31 2.75
CA ARG A 109 3.92 10.77 4.11
C ARG A 109 3.56 11.92 5.04
N GLU A 110 2.43 11.79 5.72
CA GLU A 110 1.97 12.73 6.73
C GLU A 110 1.72 11.99 8.05
N SER A 111 2.03 12.63 9.17
CA SER A 111 1.81 12.04 10.49
C SER A 111 1.29 13.07 11.47
N TRP A 112 0.34 12.67 12.31
CA TRP A 112 -0.20 13.49 13.39
C TRP A 112 -0.46 12.65 14.63
N THR A 113 -0.55 13.31 15.78
CA THR A 113 -0.90 12.65 17.05
C THR A 113 -2.40 12.69 17.23
N SER A 114 -2.98 11.55 17.57
CA SER A 114 -4.39 11.39 17.92
C SER A 114 -4.51 11.12 19.43
N PRO A 115 -5.51 11.73 20.10
CA PRO A 115 -5.83 11.41 21.50
C PRO A 115 -6.49 10.03 21.66
N GLN A 116 -6.98 9.42 20.56
CA GLN A 116 -7.66 8.13 20.58
C GLN A 116 -6.65 6.99 20.77
N GLU A 117 -7.09 5.84 21.28
CA GLU A 117 -6.26 4.64 21.28
C GLU A 117 -6.05 4.11 19.84
N VAL A 118 -4.96 3.36 19.60
CA VAL A 118 -4.64 2.77 18.28
C VAL A 118 -5.84 2.04 17.66
N SER A 119 -6.54 1.23 18.45
CA SER A 119 -7.67 0.43 17.97
C SER A 119 -8.88 1.30 17.61
N GLU A 120 -9.11 2.35 18.41
CA GLU A 120 -10.17 3.32 18.25
C GLU A 120 -9.91 4.19 17.01
N ALA A 121 -8.70 4.74 16.86
CA ALA A 121 -8.31 5.53 15.69
C ALA A 121 -8.54 4.77 14.37
N LEU A 122 -8.14 3.50 14.29
CA LEU A 122 -8.39 2.69 13.10
C LEU A 122 -9.89 2.41 12.86
N SER A 123 -10.68 2.29 13.94
CA SER A 123 -12.13 2.09 13.84
C SER A 123 -12.85 3.36 13.38
N THR A 124 -12.43 4.53 13.88
CA THR A 124 -12.90 5.85 13.48
C THR A 124 -12.63 6.08 12.00
N LEU A 125 -11.38 5.86 11.56
CA LEU A 125 -11.02 5.95 10.15
C LEU A 125 -11.83 4.99 9.27
N ARG A 126 -12.06 3.76 9.72
CA ARG A 126 -12.87 2.78 8.97
C ARG A 126 -14.31 3.26 8.79
N THR A 127 -14.92 3.80 9.84
CA THR A 127 -16.29 4.33 9.81
C THR A 127 -16.37 5.53 8.89
N GLU A 128 -15.39 6.41 8.99
CA GLU A 128 -15.33 7.64 8.20
C GLU A 128 -15.22 7.37 6.70
N PHE A 129 -14.45 6.35 6.31
CA PHE A 129 -14.32 5.89 4.92
C PHE A 129 -15.34 4.81 4.51
N ALA A 130 -16.43 4.62 5.27
CA ALA A 130 -17.56 3.77 4.87
C ALA A 130 -18.57 4.50 3.97
N ARG A 131 -18.26 5.74 3.55
CA ARG A 131 -19.07 6.59 2.67
C ARG A 131 -19.14 6.05 1.23
N PRO A 132 -20.15 6.46 0.44
CA PRO A 132 -20.23 6.10 -0.98
C PRO A 132 -18.93 6.42 -1.73
N GLY A 133 -18.54 5.51 -2.62
CA GLY A 133 -17.33 5.66 -3.43
C GLY A 133 -16.00 5.42 -2.70
N ALA A 134 -16.00 5.21 -1.39
CA ALA A 134 -14.82 4.77 -0.64
C ALA A 134 -14.93 3.30 -0.21
N THR A 135 -13.80 2.61 -0.14
CA THR A 135 -13.71 1.27 0.46
C THR A 135 -12.55 1.22 1.42
N ALA A 136 -12.85 1.05 2.70
CA ALA A 136 -11.86 0.90 3.76
C ALA A 136 -11.74 -0.56 4.20
N ARG A 137 -10.51 -1.07 4.25
CA ARG A 137 -10.20 -2.44 4.69
C ARG A 137 -9.11 -2.42 5.74
N LYS A 138 -9.43 -2.97 6.92
CA LYS A 138 -8.45 -3.16 7.99
C LYS A 138 -7.53 -4.32 7.64
N VAL A 139 -6.22 -4.09 7.79
CA VAL A 139 -5.16 -5.08 7.61
C VAL A 139 -4.26 -4.98 8.84
N GLU A 140 -4.46 -5.90 9.79
CA GLU A 140 -3.77 -5.90 11.08
C GLU A 140 -3.87 -4.53 11.80
N SER A 141 -2.75 -3.85 11.99
CA SER A 141 -2.62 -2.52 12.62
C SER A 141 -2.65 -1.35 11.62
N SER A 142 -3.19 -1.58 10.42
CA SER A 142 -3.30 -0.57 9.37
C SER A 142 -4.67 -0.57 8.69
N LEU A 143 -4.99 0.53 8.02
CA LEU A 143 -6.20 0.69 7.23
C LEU A 143 -5.83 1.05 5.79
N TRP A 144 -6.26 0.20 4.86
CA TRP A 144 -6.16 0.43 3.43
C TRP A 144 -7.42 1.08 2.91
N VAL A 145 -7.31 2.23 2.24
CA VAL A 145 -8.45 2.99 1.72
C VAL A 145 -8.34 3.11 0.20
N GLU A 146 -9.42 2.80 -0.48
CA GLU A 146 -9.58 2.94 -1.93
C GLU A 146 -10.69 3.97 -2.20
N LEU A 147 -10.37 5.06 -2.89
CA LEU A 147 -11.34 6.07 -3.32
C LEU A 147 -11.62 5.88 -4.81
N GLY A 148 -12.85 5.49 -5.12
CA GLY A 148 -13.33 5.34 -6.48
C GLY A 148 -13.79 6.67 -7.09
N LYS A 149 -14.21 6.60 -8.35
CA LYS A 149 -14.77 7.74 -9.10
C LYS A 149 -16.05 8.32 -8.49
N ASP A 150 -16.77 7.51 -7.71
CA ASP A 150 -18.05 7.88 -7.09
C ASP A 150 -17.86 8.48 -5.69
N TRP A 151 -16.59 8.66 -5.26
CA TRP A 151 -16.29 9.36 -4.02
C TRP A 151 -16.62 10.84 -4.18
N ASP A 152 -17.02 11.48 -3.09
CA ASP A 152 -17.45 12.87 -3.13
C ASP A 152 -16.27 13.80 -3.45
N THR A 153 -16.20 14.26 -4.69
CA THR A 153 -15.21 15.25 -5.17
C THR A 153 -15.76 16.66 -5.18
N THR A 154 -16.92 16.91 -4.57
CA THR A 154 -17.54 18.23 -4.57
C THR A 154 -16.62 19.25 -3.93
N GLY A 155 -16.37 20.36 -4.64
CA GLY A 155 -15.47 21.42 -4.16
C GLY A 155 -14.00 21.21 -4.47
N LEU A 156 -13.63 20.09 -5.12
CA LEU A 156 -12.30 19.91 -5.69
C LEU A 156 -12.18 20.64 -7.02
N ARG A 157 -11.00 21.23 -7.28
CA ARG A 157 -10.78 22.07 -8.46
C ARG A 157 -10.85 21.25 -9.75
N HIS A 158 -10.41 20.00 -9.72
CA HIS A 158 -10.39 19.12 -10.90
C HIS A 158 -11.52 18.07 -10.87
N GLN A 159 -12.64 18.35 -10.19
CA GLN A 159 -13.75 17.38 -10.02
C GLN A 159 -14.28 16.81 -11.35
N GLU A 160 -14.26 17.58 -12.44
CA GLU A 160 -14.70 17.13 -13.77
C GLU A 160 -13.85 15.97 -14.31
N ALA A 161 -12.61 15.85 -13.84
CA ALA A 161 -11.71 14.76 -14.23
C ALA A 161 -12.12 13.39 -13.64
N SER A 162 -13.07 13.35 -12.70
CA SER A 162 -13.58 12.12 -12.08
C SER A 162 -14.19 11.16 -13.12
N VAL A 163 -14.79 11.69 -14.18
CA VAL A 163 -15.36 10.90 -15.29
C VAL A 163 -14.27 10.10 -16.04
N TYR A 164 -13.04 10.61 -16.03
CA TYR A 164 -11.89 9.97 -16.68
C TYR A 164 -11.05 9.11 -15.72
N LEU A 165 -11.44 9.02 -14.44
CA LEU A 165 -10.75 8.23 -13.42
C LEU A 165 -10.96 6.73 -13.67
N LYS A 166 -9.96 6.08 -14.29
CA LYS A 166 -9.99 4.64 -14.59
C LYS A 166 -9.54 3.76 -13.42
N GLN A 167 -8.74 4.32 -12.52
CA GLN A 167 -8.20 3.61 -11.36
C GLN A 167 -8.58 4.36 -10.08
N PRO A 168 -8.91 3.65 -8.99
CA PRO A 168 -9.13 4.28 -7.70
C PRO A 168 -7.83 4.89 -7.16
N VAL A 169 -7.98 5.94 -6.35
CA VAL A 169 -6.93 6.56 -5.57
C VAL A 169 -6.72 5.74 -4.30
N PHE A 170 -5.46 5.52 -3.91
CA PHE A 170 -5.11 4.69 -2.77
C PHE A 170 -4.50 5.49 -1.65
N LEU A 171 -4.90 5.16 -0.42
CA LEU A 171 -4.27 5.66 0.80
C LEU A 171 -4.03 4.50 1.76
N HIS A 172 -2.99 4.65 2.58
CA HIS A 172 -2.66 3.68 3.62
C HIS A 172 -2.41 4.39 4.94
N PHE A 173 -3.24 4.09 5.94
CA PHE A 173 -3.11 4.63 7.28
C PHE A 173 -2.52 3.58 8.22
N PHE A 174 -1.62 4.02 9.08
CA PHE A 174 -1.05 3.25 10.17
C PHE A 174 -1.34 3.98 11.47
N ALA A 175 -1.66 3.24 12.53
CA ALA A 175 -1.77 3.78 13.87
C ALA A 175 -0.83 3.00 14.78
N GLU A 176 0.02 3.70 15.51
CA GLU A 176 1.00 3.12 16.42
C GLU A 176 1.06 3.90 17.73
N HIS A 177 1.31 3.20 18.84
CA HIS A 177 1.46 3.85 20.12
C HIS A 177 2.90 4.35 20.26
N THR A 178 3.06 5.65 20.45
CA THR A 178 4.33 6.30 20.74
C THR A 178 4.29 6.91 22.15
N GLY A 179 5.44 7.22 22.75
CA GLY A 179 5.52 7.68 24.15
C GLY A 179 4.74 8.97 24.48
N GLY A 180 4.11 9.62 23.49
CA GLY A 180 3.22 10.77 23.66
C GLY A 180 1.77 10.55 23.22
N GLY A 181 1.33 9.32 22.91
CA GLY A 181 -0.03 9.01 22.48
C GLY A 181 -0.08 8.08 21.25
N THR A 182 -1.19 8.11 20.52
CA THR A 182 -1.31 7.35 19.27
C THR A 182 -0.86 8.23 18.11
N THR A 183 0.16 7.80 17.37
CA THR A 183 0.57 8.46 16.12
C THR A 183 -0.13 7.80 14.95
N VAL A 184 -0.86 8.59 14.17
CA VAL A 184 -1.45 8.17 12.90
C VAL A 184 -0.54 8.63 11.77
N THR A 185 -0.10 7.70 10.93
CA THR A 185 0.70 8.00 9.73
C THR A 185 -0.12 7.66 8.48
N ALA A 186 -0.31 8.63 7.59
CA ALA A 186 -0.93 8.45 6.29
C ALA A 186 0.14 8.42 5.18
N PHE A 187 0.00 7.47 4.27
CA PHE A 187 0.73 7.41 3.01
C PHE A 187 -0.24 7.65 1.85
N SER A 188 0.08 8.62 1.00
CA SER A 188 -0.77 9.07 -0.11
C SER A 188 0.05 9.42 -1.35
N GLY A 189 -0.63 9.67 -2.49
CA GLY A 189 0.05 9.91 -3.77
C GLY A 189 0.69 8.64 -4.34
N ASP A 190 -0.12 7.66 -4.74
CA ASP A 190 0.36 6.39 -5.32
C ASP A 190 1.18 6.68 -6.59
N LEU A 191 2.49 6.41 -6.55
CA LEU A 191 3.43 6.69 -7.64
C LEU A 191 3.14 5.89 -8.92
N ARG A 192 2.25 4.89 -8.85
CA ARG A 192 1.81 4.12 -10.02
C ARG A 192 0.63 4.76 -10.73
N PHE A 193 0.03 5.79 -10.13
CA PHE A 193 -1.06 6.51 -10.76
C PHE A 193 -0.52 7.24 -11.99
N THR A 194 -1.13 6.96 -13.13
CA THR A 194 -0.71 7.47 -14.44
C THR A 194 -1.95 7.90 -15.18
N GLY A 195 -1.86 9.01 -15.92
CA GLY A 195 -3.02 9.56 -16.59
C GLY A 195 -2.75 10.94 -17.17
N VAL A 196 -3.82 11.53 -17.71
CA VAL A 196 -3.84 12.94 -18.10
C VAL A 196 -3.58 13.80 -16.86
N TRP A 197 -2.93 14.94 -17.05
CA TRP A 197 -2.53 15.82 -15.95
C TRP A 197 -3.68 16.15 -14.99
N ASP A 198 -4.88 16.42 -15.51
CA ASP A 198 -6.07 16.71 -14.67
C ASP A 198 -6.46 15.52 -13.78
N VAL A 199 -6.31 14.29 -14.27
CA VAL A 199 -6.60 13.07 -13.51
C VAL A 199 -5.56 12.85 -12.42
N LEU A 200 -4.28 13.16 -12.70
CA LEU A 200 -3.22 13.15 -11.69
C LEU A 200 -3.49 14.19 -10.60
N LYS A 201 -3.89 15.41 -11.00
CA LYS A 201 -4.20 16.50 -10.06
C LYS A 201 -5.43 16.21 -9.22
N LEU A 202 -6.47 15.65 -9.82
CA LEU A 202 -7.63 15.18 -9.06
C LEU A 202 -7.23 14.10 -8.04
N SER A 203 -6.37 13.16 -8.41
CA SER A 203 -5.87 12.15 -7.46
C SER A 203 -5.11 12.77 -6.29
N ASP A 204 -4.28 13.78 -6.55
CA ASP A 204 -3.58 14.55 -5.50
C ASP A 204 -4.60 15.25 -4.57
N GLU A 205 -5.60 15.91 -5.15
CA GLU A 205 -6.66 16.62 -4.41
C GLU A 205 -7.53 15.68 -3.58
N MET A 206 -7.96 14.54 -4.15
CA MET A 206 -8.71 13.51 -3.44
C MET A 206 -7.89 12.92 -2.28
N SER A 207 -6.60 12.68 -2.52
CA SER A 207 -5.69 12.18 -1.50
C SER A 207 -5.54 13.17 -0.34
N ALA A 208 -5.32 14.46 -0.64
CA ALA A 208 -5.19 15.50 0.36
C ALA A 208 -6.49 15.67 1.16
N ALA A 209 -7.63 15.75 0.49
CA ALA A 209 -8.93 15.86 1.14
C ALA A 209 -9.24 14.66 2.05
N ALA A 210 -8.88 13.44 1.63
CA ALA A 210 -9.03 12.26 2.45
C ALA A 210 -8.10 12.25 3.67
N VAL A 211 -6.85 12.74 3.55
CA VAL A 211 -5.94 12.87 4.70
C VAL A 211 -6.45 13.90 5.69
N GLU A 212 -6.95 15.05 5.23
CA GLU A 212 -7.56 16.06 6.11
C GLU A 212 -8.79 15.52 6.83
N LEU A 213 -9.67 14.82 6.11
CA LEU A 213 -10.85 14.19 6.69
C LEU A 213 -10.48 13.12 7.72
N ALA A 214 -9.45 12.30 7.45
CA ALA A 214 -8.90 11.36 8.42
C ALA A 214 -8.31 12.03 9.66
N ARG A 215 -7.59 13.15 9.46
CA ARG A 215 -7.03 13.96 10.55
C ARG A 215 -8.16 14.51 11.42
N ASN A 216 -9.14 15.19 10.84
CA ASN A 216 -10.26 15.77 11.58
C ASN A 216 -11.02 14.73 12.40
N ALA A 217 -11.30 13.56 11.80
CA ALA A 217 -11.99 12.48 12.49
C ALA A 217 -11.20 11.89 13.68
N THR A 218 -9.87 11.89 13.61
CA THR A 218 -9.01 11.28 14.63
C THR A 218 -8.39 12.27 15.61
N SER A 219 -8.39 13.56 15.32
CA SER A 219 -7.86 14.61 16.21
C SER A 219 -8.81 14.94 17.38
N GLY A 220 -10.05 14.44 17.36
CA GLY A 220 -11.00 14.63 18.46
C GLY A 220 -11.61 16.03 18.53
N GLU A 221 -11.43 16.86 17.51
CA GLU A 221 -12.16 18.11 17.36
C GLU A 221 -13.57 17.78 16.86
N SER A 222 -14.41 17.26 17.76
CA SER A 222 -15.83 17.21 17.49
C SER A 222 -16.30 18.66 17.35
N ASP A 223 -16.78 19.01 16.17
CA ASP A 223 -17.55 20.22 15.93
C ASP A 223 -18.48 20.46 17.12
N GLY A 224 -18.33 21.64 17.73
CA GLY A 224 -18.98 22.00 18.97
C GLY A 224 -20.48 21.68 18.93
N THR A 225 -20.87 20.68 19.72
CA THR A 225 -22.26 20.60 20.17
C THR A 225 -22.46 21.84 21.05
N PRO A 226 -23.35 22.78 20.72
CA PRO A 226 -23.64 23.88 21.63
C PRO A 226 -24.23 23.24 22.89
N GLY A 227 -23.52 23.41 24.01
CA GLY A 227 -24.00 22.92 25.30
C GLY A 227 -25.44 23.40 25.53
N PRO A 228 -26.31 22.59 26.16
CA PRO A 228 -27.63 23.06 26.52
C PRO A 228 -27.45 24.30 27.39
N GLY A 229 -27.90 25.44 26.85
CA GLY A 229 -27.79 26.73 27.50
C GLY A 229 -28.35 26.64 28.92
N SER A 230 -27.47 26.81 29.90
CA SER A 230 -27.88 27.12 31.27
C SER A 230 -28.51 28.51 31.25
N VAL A 231 -29.83 28.53 31.06
CA VAL A 231 -30.66 29.69 31.36
C VAL A 231 -30.66 29.84 32.87
N SER A 232 -29.77 30.68 33.39
CA SER A 232 -29.91 31.23 34.74
C SER A 232 -31.01 32.28 34.70
N SER A 233 -32.22 31.89 35.13
CA SER A 233 -33.30 32.82 35.45
C SER A 233 -32.88 33.74 36.61
N PRO A 234 -33.27 35.02 36.59
CA PRO A 234 -33.05 35.93 37.70
C PRO A 234 -34.19 35.82 38.72
N GLU A 235 -33.84 35.69 39.99
CA GLU A 235 -34.61 36.20 41.14
C GLU A 235 -33.64 36.86 42.11
#